data_AF-A0A7D5L307-F1
#
_entry.id   AF-A0A7D5L307-F1
#
_cell.length_a   1.000
_cell.length_b   1.000
_cell.length_c   1.000
_cell.angle_alpha   90.00
_cell.angle_beta   90.00
_cell.angle_gamma   90.00
#
_symmetry.space_group_name_H-M   'P 1'
#
loop_
_entity.id
_entity.type
_entity.pdbx_description
1 polymer ?
#
loop_
_entity_poly.entity_id
_entity_poly.type
_entity_poly.pdbx_seq_one_letter_code
_entity_poly.pdbx_strand_id
1 'polypeptide(L)'
;MGSDSPDRTRRRALYYLRAAEFVLATLVGLSVLAVGTVAVIAEVKGTWHWAIHLESTISYMGIFIGALTALLVPLVVTSLIVRGLFDA
;
A
#
# COMPACT_ATOMS: atom_id res chain seq x y z
N MET A 1 21.06 18.38 -26.26
CA MET A 1 20.44 17.32 -25.43
C MET A 1 21.23 17.27 -24.14
N GLY A 2 20.78 17.97 -23.09
CA GLY A 2 21.55 18.16 -21.86
C GLY A 2 21.57 16.88 -21.03
N SER A 3 22.75 16.40 -20.63
CA SER A 3 22.88 15.28 -19.69
C SER A 3 22.31 15.70 -18.34
N ASP A 4 21.33 14.94 -17.83
CA ASP A 4 20.83 15.16 -16.47
C ASP A 4 21.98 14.92 -15.48
N SER A 5 22.22 15.90 -14.61
CA SER A 5 23.26 15.76 -13.59
C SER A 5 22.89 14.62 -12.62
N PRO A 6 23.87 13.83 -12.13
CA PRO A 6 23.63 12.69 -11.24
C PRO A 6 22.72 13.03 -10.05
N ASP A 7 22.87 14.24 -9.49
CA ASP A 7 22.06 14.71 -8.37
C ASP A 7 20.58 14.94 -8.73
N ARG A 8 20.29 15.37 -9.97
CA ARG A 8 18.91 15.57 -10.43
C ARG A 8 18.22 14.21 -10.62
N THR A 9 18.92 13.26 -11.23
CA THR A 9 18.43 11.87 -11.40
C THR A 9 18.16 11.23 -10.04
N ARG A 10 19.09 11.38 -9.09
CA ARG A 10 18.93 10.88 -7.72
C ARG A 10 17.74 11.50 -7.01
N ARG A 11 17.58 12.83 -7.06
CA ARG A 11 16.43 13.53 -6.45
C ARG A 11 15.10 13.05 -7.03
N ARG A 12 15.02 12.87 -8.36
CA ARG A 12 13.81 12.33 -9.02
C ARG A 12 13.52 10.90 -8.57
N ALA A 13 14.53 10.03 -8.53
CA ALA A 13 14.35 8.65 -8.08
C ALA A 13 13.80 8.58 -6.64
N LEU A 14 14.37 9.37 -5.72
CA LEU A 14 13.90 9.46 -4.33
C LEU A 14 12.46 10.00 -4.23
N TYR A 15 12.12 10.99 -5.08
CA TYR A 15 10.75 11.51 -5.16
C TYR A 15 9.76 10.42 -5.59
N TYR A 16 10.06 9.69 -6.67
CA TYR A 16 9.18 8.63 -7.16
C TYR A 16 9.09 7.46 -6.18
N LEU A 17 10.18 7.10 -5.49
CA LEU A 17 10.16 6.09 -4.43
C LEU A 17 9.18 6.48 -3.33
N ARG A 18 9.29 7.70 -2.79
CA ARG A 18 8.36 8.19 -1.76
C ARG A 18 6.93 8.28 -2.26
N ALA A 19 6.72 8.75 -3.49
CA ALA A 19 5.38 8.81 -4.08
C ALA A 19 4.76 7.41 -4.19
N ALA A 20 5.53 6.41 -4.63
CA ALA A 20 5.08 5.03 -4.71
C ALA A 20 4.73 4.46 -3.33
N GLU A 21 5.58 4.68 -2.32
CA GLU A 21 5.30 4.28 -0.93
C GLU A 21 4.01 4.89 -0.42
N PHE A 22 3.81 6.20 -0.61
CA PHE A 22 2.58 6.90 -0.19
C PHE A 22 1.33 6.34 -0.87
N VAL A 23 1.40 6.13 -2.19
CA VAL A 23 0.26 5.58 -2.94
C VAL A 23 -0.06 4.17 -2.46
N LEU A 24 0.94 3.29 -2.35
CA LEU A 24 0.74 1.91 -1.91
C LEU A 24 0.23 1.84 -0.48
N ALA A 25 0.80 2.61 0.44
CA ALA A 25 0.33 2.68 1.83
C ALA A 25 -1.12 3.19 1.92
N THR A 26 -1.46 4.20 1.11
CA THR A 26 -2.84 4.72 1.04
C THR A 26 -3.79 3.66 0.51
N LEU A 27 -3.42 2.94 -0.55
CA LEU A 27 -4.24 1.86 -1.10
C LEU A 27 -4.45 0.73 -0.10
N VAL A 28 -3.42 0.34 0.66
CA VAL A 28 -3.56 -0.64 1.75
C VAL A 28 -4.53 -0.12 2.81
N GLY A 29 -4.36 1.12 3.28
CA GLY A 29 -5.24 1.73 4.28
C GLY A 29 -6.70 1.80 3.82
N LEU A 30 -6.94 2.26 2.59
CA LEU A 30 -8.29 2.31 2.00
C LEU A 30 -8.89 0.92 1.80
N SER A 31 -8.06 -0.07 1.46
CA SER A 31 -8.50 -1.47 1.32
C SER A 31 -8.95 -2.05 2.67
N VAL A 32 -8.16 -1.83 3.73
CA VAL A 32 -8.53 -2.25 5.08
C VAL A 32 -9.80 -1.53 5.56
N LEU A 33 -9.93 -0.23 5.27
CA LEU A 33 -11.14 0.53 5.59
C LEU A 33 -12.38 -0.02 4.87
N ALA A 34 -12.26 -0.40 3.60
CA ALA A 34 -13.34 -1.01 2.85
C ALA A 34 -13.77 -2.35 3.46
N VAL A 35 -12.81 -3.23 3.78
CA VAL A 35 -13.09 -4.51 4.47
C VAL A 35 -13.76 -4.27 5.82
N GLY A 36 -13.24 -3.33 6.62
CA GLY A 36 -13.81 -2.97 7.92
C GLY A 36 -15.24 -2.45 7.80
N THR A 37 -15.53 -1.64 6.78
CA THR A 37 -16.88 -1.13 6.51
C THR A 37 -17.85 -2.28 6.23
N VAL A 38 -17.48 -3.24 5.38
CA VAL A 38 -18.31 -4.41 5.09
C VAL A 38 -18.49 -5.27 6.34
N ALA A 39 -17.45 -5.43 7.17
CA ALA A 39 -17.53 -6.17 8.42
C ALA A 39 -18.56 -5.56 9.38
N VAL A 40 -18.54 -4.24 9.58
CA VAL A 40 -19.54 -3.54 10.41
C VAL A 40 -20.95 -3.71 9.85
N ILE A 41 -21.13 -3.58 8.53
CA ILE A 41 -22.45 -3.77 7.91
C ILE A 41 -22.95 -5.20 8.10
N ALA A 42 -22.07 -6.19 7.95
CA ALA A 42 -22.43 -7.59 8.11
C ALA A 42 -22.85 -7.93 9.55
N GLU A 43 -22.13 -7.39 10.54
CA GLU A 43 -22.47 -7.51 11.96
C GLU A 43 -23.83 -6.88 12.26
N VAL A 44 -24.06 -5.64 11.81
CA VAL A 44 -25.31 -4.90 12.04
C VAL A 44 -26.51 -5.55 11.35
N LYS A 45 -26.32 -6.09 10.15
CA LYS A 45 -27.40 -6.75 9.41
C LYS A 45 -27.68 -8.15 9.94
N GLY A 46 -26.65 -8.88 10.38
CA GLY A 46 -26.78 -10.21 10.99
C GLY A 46 -27.45 -11.26 10.10
N THR A 47 -27.57 -11.03 8.78
CA THR A 47 -28.20 -11.98 7.87
C THR A 47 -27.17 -12.81 7.11
N TRP A 48 -27.57 -14.02 6.74
CA TRP A 48 -26.73 -14.94 5.97
C TRP A 48 -26.19 -14.33 4.67
N HIS A 49 -27.00 -13.51 3.98
CA HIS A 49 -26.57 -12.83 2.76
C HIS A 49 -25.36 -11.92 3.01
N TRP A 50 -25.34 -11.16 4.11
CA TRP A 50 -24.22 -10.28 4.44
C TRP A 50 -22.99 -11.02 4.97
N ALA A 51 -23.18 -12.17 5.63
CA ALA A 51 -22.06 -13.02 6.04
C ALA A 51 -21.24 -13.50 4.83
N ILE A 52 -21.91 -13.87 3.73
CA ILE A 52 -21.24 -14.27 2.47
C ILE A 52 -20.53 -13.08 1.82
N HIS A 53 -21.14 -11.89 1.85
CA HIS A 53 -20.47 -10.69 1.36
C HIS A 53 -19.18 -10.42 2.14
N LEU A 54 -19.19 -10.62 3.46
CA LEU A 54 -18.00 -10.47 4.28
C LEU A 54 -16.92 -11.50 3.94
N GLU A 55 -17.27 -12.78 3.84
CA GLU A 55 -16.32 -13.85 3.51
C GLU A 55 -15.64 -13.61 2.15
N SER A 56 -16.43 -13.31 1.12
CA SER A 56 -15.90 -13.00 -0.21
C SER A 56 -15.09 -11.71 -0.24
N THR A 57 -15.52 -10.67 0.48
CA THR A 57 -14.76 -9.41 0.61
C THR A 57 -13.39 -9.66 1.24
N ILE A 58 -13.33 -10.40 2.33
CA ILE A 58 -12.04 -10.77 2.98
C ILE A 58 -11.17 -11.57 2.02
N SER A 59 -11.74 -12.54 1.30
CA SER A 59 -10.99 -13.37 0.34
C SER A 59 -10.34 -12.55 -0.78
N TYR A 60 -11.13 -11.74 -1.50
CA TYR A 60 -10.61 -10.93 -2.61
C TYR A 60 -9.69 -9.80 -2.14
N MET A 61 -10.09 -9.07 -1.10
CA MET A 61 -9.29 -7.97 -0.57
C MET A 61 -8.02 -8.47 0.10
N GLY A 62 -8.04 -9.64 0.73
CA GLY A 62 -6.86 -10.27 1.31
C GLY A 62 -5.75 -10.50 0.28
N ILE A 63 -6.11 -11.02 -0.90
CA ILE A 63 -5.16 -11.19 -2.02
C ILE A 63 -4.62 -9.84 -2.48
N PHE A 64 -5.51 -8.86 -2.68
CA PHE A 64 -5.11 -7.53 -3.14
C PHE A 64 -4.19 -6.80 -2.14
N ILE A 65 -4.57 -6.77 -0.86
CA ILE A 65 -3.75 -6.21 0.22
C ILE A 65 -2.41 -6.95 0.32
N GLY A 66 -2.43 -8.28 0.18
CA GLY A 66 -1.21 -9.09 0.15
C GLY A 66 -0.26 -8.64 -0.96
N ALA A 67 -0.76 -8.46 -2.19
CA ALA A 67 0.02 -8.00 -3.33
C ALA A 67 0.57 -6.57 -3.12
N LEU A 68 -0.25 -5.65 -2.61
CA LEU A 68 0.20 -4.28 -2.30
C LEU A 68 1.29 -4.28 -1.23
N THR A 69 1.12 -5.08 -0.18
CA THR A 69 2.08 -5.18 0.92
C THR A 69 3.39 -5.83 0.46
N ALA A 70 3.31 -6.86 -0.38
CA ALA A 70 4.47 -7.51 -0.98
C ALA A 70 5.32 -6.54 -1.83
N LEU A 71 4.72 -5.49 -2.39
CA LEU A 71 5.45 -4.43 -3.09
C LEU A 71 5.89 -3.29 -2.16
N LEU A 72 5.03 -2.88 -1.23
CA LEU A 72 5.30 -1.78 -0.30
C LEU A 72 6.46 -2.09 0.64
N VAL A 73 6.51 -3.30 1.20
CA VAL A 73 7.54 -3.69 2.18
C VAL A 73 8.96 -3.56 1.60
N PRO A 74 9.28 -4.12 0.42
CA PRO A 74 10.59 -3.93 -0.21
C PRO A 74 10.94 -2.46 -0.47
N LEU A 75 9.98 -1.64 -0.89
CA LEU A 75 10.20 -0.21 -1.15
C LEU A 75 10.56 0.53 0.15
N VAL A 76 9.81 0.28 1.23
CA VAL A 76 10.08 0.84 2.55
C VAL A 76 11.46 0.41 3.06
N VAL A 77 11.80 -0.88 2.96
CA VAL A 77 13.13 -1.38 3.34
C VAL A 77 14.23 -0.67 2.52
N THR A 78 14.03 -0.51 1.22
CA THR A 78 14.98 0.19 0.33
C THR A 78 15.15 1.65 0.76
N SER A 79 14.05 2.34 1.06
CA SER A 79 14.05 3.73 1.51
C SER A 79 14.77 3.90 2.85
N LEU A 80 14.59 2.97 3.79
CA LEU A 80 15.29 2.95 5.08
C LEU A 80 16.80 2.70 4.91
N ILE A 81 17.20 1.77 4.04
CA ILE A 81 18.62 1.51 3.75
C ILE A 81 19.27 2.74 3.12
N VAL A 82 18.63 3.33 2.11
CA VAL A 82 19.11 4.55 1.45
C VAL A 82 19.27 5.67 2.48
N ARG A 83 18.27 5.86 3.35
CA ARG A 83 18.35 6.87 4.41
C ARG A 83 19.52 6.60 5.36
N GLY A 84 19.68 5.38 5.85
CA GLY A 84 20.76 5.02 6.76
C GLY A 84 22.16 5.16 6.16
N LEU A 85 22.31 5.01 4.84
CA LEU A 85 23.60 5.18 4.15
C LEU A 85 23.96 6.64 3.86
N PHE A 86 22.97 7.53 3.75
CA PHE A 86 23.18 8.93 3.31
C PHE A 86 22.91 9.99 4.38
N ASP A 87 22.19 9.64 5.45
CA ASP A 87 21.89 10.51 6.59
C ASP A 87 22.77 10.19 7.83
N ALA A 88 23.73 9.24 7.72
CA ALA A 88 24.70 8.87 8.76
C ALA A 88 26.05 9.57 8.55
#